data_AF-A0A2V6KSH1-F1
#
_entry.id   AF-A0A2V6KSH1-F1
#
_cell.length_a   1.000
_cell.length_b   1.000
_cell.length_c   1.000
_cell.angle_alpha   90.00
_cell.angle_beta   90.00
_cell.angle_gamma   90.00
#
_symmetry.space_group_name_H-M   'P 1'
#
loop_
_entity.id
_entity.type
_entity.pdbx_description
1 polymer ?
#
loop_
_entity_poly.entity_id
_entity_poly.type
_entity_poly.pdbx_seq_one_letter_code
_entity_poly.pdbx_strand_id
1 'polypeptide(L)'
;FGVLTFGRGSPTERELKSATYQVPMRLSEIGAEQYRARVVQACEFLEGHSREMIAVLEEEMRKAAEKMDFEKAAELRNMIEDLRSTTKPMRRFTRGSLPSAIDQMADVQALADALQLPRVPRVMECFDISNISTTHVVASMVCFRN
;
A
#
# COMPACT_ATOMS: atom_id res chain seq x y z
N PHE A 1 -6.76 4.23 0.53
CA PHE A 1 -5.93 3.50 1.50
C PHE A 1 -6.77 3.25 2.72
N GLY A 2 -7.11 1.99 3.00
CA GLY A 2 -7.93 1.66 4.16
C GLY A 2 -7.44 0.39 4.80
N VAL A 3 -7.54 0.37 6.12
CA VAL A 3 -7.23 -0.76 6.98
C VAL A 3 -8.33 -1.81 6.79
N LEU A 4 -7.96 -3.00 6.33
CA LEU A 4 -8.82 -4.17 6.44
C LEU A 4 -8.77 -4.64 7.89
N THR A 5 -9.80 -4.29 8.67
CA THR A 5 -10.00 -4.92 9.97
C THR A 5 -10.47 -6.35 9.73
N PHE A 6 -9.64 -7.34 10.07
CA PHE A 6 -10.03 -8.74 10.15
C PHE A 6 -11.07 -8.93 11.27
N GLY A 7 -12.32 -8.61 10.98
CA GLY A 7 -13.44 -8.72 11.91
C GLY A 7 -14.72 -8.31 11.21
N ARG A 8 -15.74 -9.17 11.24
CA ARG A 8 -17.09 -8.84 10.75
C ARG A 8 -17.69 -7.78 11.68
N GLY A 9 -17.42 -6.49 11.47
CA GLY A 9 -17.99 -5.45 12.31
C GLY A 9 -17.47 -4.04 12.06
N SER A 10 -18.16 -3.07 12.66
CA SER A 10 -17.64 -1.71 12.79
C SER A 10 -16.46 -1.73 13.78
N PRO A 11 -15.33 -1.08 13.48
CA PRO A 11 -14.17 -1.07 14.37
C PRO A 11 -14.55 -0.51 15.75
N THR A 12 -14.08 -1.18 16.79
CA THR A 12 -14.27 -0.77 18.18
C THR A 12 -13.45 0.46 18.50
N GLU A 13 -13.84 1.18 19.55
CA GLU A 13 -13.17 2.42 19.99
C GLU A 13 -11.68 2.21 20.34
N ARG A 14 -11.31 0.98 20.73
CA ARG A 14 -9.93 0.57 21.01
C ARG A 14 -9.11 0.38 19.73
N GLU A 15 -9.72 -0.16 18.67
CA GLU A 15 -9.09 -0.34 17.36
C GLU A 15 -8.87 1.00 16.65
N LEU A 16 -9.79 1.95 16.83
CA LEU A 16 -9.65 3.34 16.38
C LEU A 16 -8.52 4.07 17.13
N LYS A 17 -8.34 3.81 18.43
CA LYS A 17 -7.27 4.42 19.25
C LYS A 17 -5.89 3.77 19.00
N SER A 18 -5.84 2.50 18.59
CA SER A 18 -4.59 1.81 18.26
C SER A 18 -4.13 2.02 16.81
N ALA A 19 -4.99 2.56 15.95
CA ALA A 19 -4.60 3.00 14.62
C ALA A 19 -3.76 4.27 14.76
N THR A 20 -2.44 4.14 14.64
CA THR A 20 -1.48 5.25 14.74
C THR A 20 -1.72 6.37 13.73
N TYR A 21 -2.54 6.11 12.70
CA TYR A 21 -3.07 7.14 11.82
C TYR A 21 -4.60 7.12 11.85
N GLN A 22 -5.18 8.23 12.28
CA GLN A 22 -6.50 8.63 11.82
C GLN A 22 -6.43 8.73 10.30
N VAL A 23 -6.86 7.70 9.57
CA VAL A 23 -7.47 7.97 8.27
C VAL A 23 -8.79 8.63 8.65
N PRO A 24 -8.96 9.96 8.53
CA PRO A 24 -10.08 10.65 9.15
C PRO A 24 -11.40 10.39 8.41
N MET A 25 -11.45 9.38 7.54
CA MET A 25 -12.54 9.14 6.62
C MET A 25 -12.70 7.64 6.42
N ARG A 26 -13.93 7.15 6.64
CA ARG A 26 -14.25 5.76 6.31
C ARG A 26 -14.19 5.61 4.79
N LEU A 27 -13.71 4.47 4.29
CA LEU A 27 -13.77 4.15 2.85
C LEU A 27 -15.20 4.23 2.28
N SER A 28 -16.23 4.09 3.11
CA SER A 28 -17.63 4.29 2.73
C SER A 28 -18.01 5.76 2.47
N GLU A 29 -17.17 6.71 2.87
CA GLU A 29 -17.44 8.16 2.82
C GLU A 29 -16.66 8.85 1.68
N ILE A 30 -15.77 8.14 0.97
CA ILE A 30 -15.05 8.72 -0.18
C ILE A 30 -15.85 8.57 -1.46
N GLY A 31 -16.19 9.70 -2.09
CA GLY A 31 -16.82 9.70 -3.40
C GLY A 31 -15.88 9.20 -4.49
N ALA A 32 -16.43 8.64 -5.57
CA ALA A 32 -15.64 8.12 -6.70
C ALA A 32 -14.74 9.18 -7.36
N GLU A 33 -15.16 10.45 -7.33
CA GLU A 33 -14.36 11.59 -7.81
C GLU A 33 -13.15 11.86 -6.92
N GLN A 34 -13.35 11.96 -5.60
CA GLN A 34 -12.28 12.16 -4.63
C GLN A 34 -11.28 10.99 -4.63
N TYR A 35 -11.77 9.76 -4.79
CA TYR A 35 -10.89 8.60 -4.94
C TYR A 35 -10.02 8.73 -6.19
N ARG A 36 -10.60 9.08 -7.35
CA ARG A 36 -9.85 9.31 -8.59
C ARG A 36 -8.80 10.41 -8.44
N ALA A 37 -9.15 11.54 -7.83
CA ALA A 37 -8.19 12.63 -7.60
C ALA A 37 -7.00 12.16 -6.75
N ARG A 38 -7.24 11.37 -5.70
CA ARG A 38 -6.16 10.79 -4.87
C ARG A 38 -5.33 9.76 -5.63
N VAL A 39 -5.94 8.97 -6.51
CA VAL A 39 -5.21 8.01 -7.35
C VAL A 39 -4.28 8.75 -8.31
N VAL A 40 -4.75 9.83 -8.94
CA VAL A 40 -3.92 10.67 -9.83
C VAL A 40 -2.72 11.23 -9.06
N GLN A 41 -2.94 11.82 -7.89
CA GLN A 41 -1.85 12.34 -7.05
C GLN A 41 -0.86 11.24 -6.63
N ALA A 42 -1.34 10.03 -6.36
CA ALA A 42 -0.49 8.89 -6.05
C ALA A 42 0.32 8.41 -7.28
N CYS A 43 -0.27 8.44 -8.49
CA CYS A 43 0.44 8.14 -9.73
C CYS A 43 1.55 9.16 -10.00
N GLU A 44 1.25 10.46 -9.92
CA GLU A 44 2.25 11.53 -10.08
C GLU A 44 3.40 11.38 -9.08
N PHE A 45 3.09 11.00 -7.83
CA PHE A 45 4.10 10.73 -6.81
C PHE A 45 5.04 9.58 -7.20
N LEU A 46 4.50 8.48 -7.71
CA LEU A 46 5.26 7.28 -8.09
C LEU A 46 6.09 7.47 -9.37
N GLU A 47 5.71 8.42 -10.23
CA GLU A 47 6.42 8.76 -11.47
C GLU A 47 7.70 9.58 -11.23
N GLY A 48 7.92 10.08 -10.01
CA GLY A 48 9.17 10.74 -9.63
C GLY A 48 9.01 12.12 -8.98
N HIS A 49 7.78 12.62 -8.83
CA HIS A 49 7.49 13.91 -8.19
C HIS A 49 7.55 13.89 -6.65
N SER A 50 8.07 12.80 -6.07
CA SER A 50 8.15 12.64 -4.62
C SER A 50 8.95 13.75 -3.91
N ARG A 51 10.00 14.29 -4.56
CA ARG A 51 10.80 15.40 -4.00
C ARG A 51 10.03 16.72 -3.93
N GLU A 52 9.26 17.05 -4.97
CA GLU A 52 8.48 18.29 -5.04
C GLU A 52 7.33 18.24 -4.03
N MET A 53 6.65 17.11 -3.92
CA MET A 53 5.61 16.88 -2.92
C MET A 53 6.14 17.01 -1.48
N ILE A 54 7.31 16.42 -1.19
CA ILE A 54 7.96 16.54 0.12
C ILE A 54 8.26 18.01 0.44
N ALA A 55 8.76 18.78 -0.53
CA ALA A 55 9.07 20.20 -0.33
C ALA A 55 7.81 21.03 0.00
N VAL A 56 6.68 20.74 -0.65
CA VAL A 56 5.39 21.38 -0.33
C VAL A 56 4.95 21.05 1.10
N LEU A 57 5.03 19.78 1.49
CA LEU A 57 4.64 19.34 2.84
C LEU A 57 5.55 19.93 3.92
N GLU A 58 6.86 20.07 3.65
CA GLU A 58 7.80 20.74 4.56
C GLU A 58 7.43 22.22 4.77
N GLU A 59 7.01 22.90 3.71
CA GLU A 59 6.56 24.28 3.77
C GLU A 59 5.26 24.42 4.59
N GLU A 60 4.30 23.53 4.39
CA GLU A 60 3.06 23.50 5.17
C GLU A 60 3.30 23.18 6.64
N MET A 61 4.23 22.25 6.93
CA MET A 61 4.63 21.91 8.30
C MET A 61 5.21 23.14 9.00
N ARG A 62 6.08 23.89 8.32
CA ARG A 62 6.68 25.12 8.88
C ARG A 62 5.61 26.18 9.15
N LYS A 63 4.68 26.40 8.21
CA LYS A 63 3.55 27.34 8.39
C LYS A 63 2.64 26.94 9.56
N ALA A 64 2.41 25.65 9.77
CA ALA A 64 1.63 25.16 10.90
C ALA A 64 2.36 25.43 12.24
N ALA A 65 3.67 25.17 12.29
CA ALA A 65 4.50 25.45 13.46
C ALA A 65 4.56 26.96 13.79
N GLU A 66 4.67 27.83 12.78
CA GLU A 66 4.61 29.30 12.94
C GLU A 66 3.27 29.76 13.54
N LYS A 67 2.18 29.05 13.24
CA LYS A 67 0.84 29.30 13.80
C LYS A 67 0.63 28.65 15.17
N MET A 68 1.65 28.01 15.75
CA MET A 68 1.57 27.22 16.98
C MET A 68 0.59 26.03 16.91
N ASP A 69 0.29 25.55 15.70
CA ASP A 69 -0.51 24.34 15.46
C ASP A 69 0.42 23.12 15.42
N PHE A 70 0.88 22.73 16.61
CA PHE A 70 1.91 21.69 16.75
C PHE A 70 1.40 20.27 16.43
N GLU A 71 0.10 20.01 16.61
CA GLU A 71 -0.51 18.73 16.25
C GLU A 71 -0.43 18.54 14.73
N LYS A 72 -0.87 19.54 13.97
CA LYS A 72 -0.79 19.50 12.51
C LYS A 72 0.65 19.46 11.99
N ALA A 73 1.56 20.20 12.61
CA ALA A 73 2.98 20.13 12.26
C ALA A 73 3.57 18.73 12.53
N ALA A 74 3.18 18.06 13.62
CA ALA A 74 3.62 16.71 13.93
C ALA A 74 3.07 15.67 12.93
N GLU A 75 1.82 15.80 12.51
CA GLU A 75 1.21 14.96 11.47
C GLU A 75 1.96 15.08 10.14
N LEU A 76 2.21 16.32 9.69
CA LEU A 76 2.93 16.59 8.45
C LEU A 76 4.37 16.06 8.50
N ARG A 77 5.06 16.20 9.65
CA ARG A 77 6.40 15.63 9.86
C ARG A 77 6.39 14.11 9.69
N ASN A 78 5.47 13.42 10.34
CA ASN A 78 5.39 11.96 10.27
C ASN A 78 5.10 11.49 8.83
N MET A 79 4.20 12.21 8.13
CA MET A 79 3.90 11.94 6.72
C MET A 79 5.15 12.11 5.82
N ILE A 80 5.94 13.17 6.02
CA ILE A 80 7.19 13.40 5.28
C ILE A 80 8.18 12.23 5.51
N GLU A 81 8.30 11.75 6.75
CA GLU A 81 9.17 10.63 7.08
C GLU A 81 8.73 9.32 6.41
N ASP A 82 7.42 9.03 6.43
CA ASP A 82 6.84 7.87 5.76
C ASP A 82 7.09 7.90 4.24
N LEU A 83 6.91 9.07 3.60
CA LEU A 83 7.16 9.25 2.17
C LEU A 83 8.65 9.08 1.81
N ARG A 84 9.57 9.60 2.63
CA ARG A 84 11.02 9.39 2.47
C ARG A 84 11.41 7.93 2.62
N SER A 85 10.76 7.19 3.52
CA SER A 85 11.05 5.77 3.71
C SER A 85 10.58 4.92 2.52
N THR A 86 9.42 5.26 1.95
CA THR A 86 8.78 4.53 0.84
C THR A 86 9.55 4.70 -0.48
N THR A 87 10.14 5.88 -0.68
CA THR A 87 10.88 6.21 -1.92
C THR A 87 12.32 5.72 -1.91
N LYS A 88 12.79 5.10 -0.82
CA LYS A 88 14.13 4.49 -0.80
C LYS A 88 14.21 3.41 -1.89
N PRO A 89 15.26 3.42 -2.74
CA PRO A 89 15.40 2.42 -3.79
C PRO A 89 15.42 1.03 -3.16
N MET A 90 14.37 0.26 -3.44
CA MET A 90 14.26 -1.11 -2.99
C MET A 90 15.35 -1.94 -3.66
N ARG A 91 15.96 -2.86 -2.89
CA ARG A 91 17.01 -3.76 -3.38
C ARG A 91 16.54 -4.41 -4.68
N ARG A 92 17.23 -4.10 -5.77
CA ARG A 92 16.91 -4.64 -7.10
C ARG A 92 17.24 -6.11 -7.10
N PHE A 93 16.23 -6.96 -6.99
CA PHE A 93 16.37 -8.36 -7.33
C PHE A 93 16.61 -8.43 -8.84
N THR A 94 17.82 -8.82 -9.25
CA THR A 94 18.05 -9.28 -10.62
C THR A 94 17.20 -10.52 -10.80
N ARG A 95 16.00 -10.36 -11.38
CA ARG A 95 15.24 -11.49 -11.91
C ARG A 95 16.18 -12.13 -12.93
N GLY A 96 16.58 -13.38 -12.68
CA GLY A 96 17.13 -14.21 -13.76
C GLY A 96 16.14 -14.19 -14.92
N SER A 97 16.64 -14.29 -16.15
CA SER A 97 15.80 -14.28 -17.35
C SER A 97 14.66 -15.27 -17.17
N LEU A 98 13.43 -14.78 -17.01
CA LEU A 98 12.25 -15.63 -17.12
C LEU A 98 12.17 -16.07 -18.59
N PRO A 99 11.79 -17.33 -18.88
CA PRO A 99 11.54 -17.78 -20.23
C PRO A 99 10.55 -16.83 -20.93
N SER A 100 10.86 -16.42 -22.17
CA SER A 100 10.02 -15.48 -22.93
C SER A 100 8.73 -16.11 -23.47
N ALA A 101 8.66 -17.44 -23.53
CA ALA A 101 7.47 -18.17 -23.95
C ALA A 101 6.75 -18.68 -22.69
N ILE A 102 5.52 -18.21 -22.47
CA ILE A 102 4.66 -18.66 -21.38
C ILE A 102 3.83 -19.84 -21.92
N ASP A 103 4.02 -21.03 -21.37
CA ASP A 103 3.13 -22.17 -21.57
C ASP A 103 2.37 -22.42 -20.27
N GLN A 104 1.17 -21.85 -20.17
CA GLN A 104 0.38 -21.83 -18.95
C GLN A 104 0.11 -23.24 -18.38
N MET A 105 -0.10 -24.24 -19.23
CA MET A 105 -0.36 -25.59 -18.72
C MET A 105 0.92 -26.26 -18.23
N ALA A 106 2.02 -26.14 -18.97
CA ALA A 106 3.31 -26.68 -18.56
C ALA A 106 3.81 -26.01 -17.27
N ASP A 107 3.64 -24.70 -17.14
CA ASP A 107 4.08 -23.92 -15.98
C ASP A 107 3.30 -24.31 -14.71
N VAL A 108 1.97 -24.47 -14.81
CA VAL A 108 1.13 -24.87 -13.67
C VAL A 108 1.33 -26.34 -13.31
N GLN A 109 1.66 -27.21 -14.28
CA GLN A 109 2.07 -28.59 -14.01
C GLN A 109 3.43 -28.64 -13.28
N ALA A 110 4.41 -27.88 -13.74
CA ALA A 110 5.71 -27.79 -13.08
C ALA A 110 5.58 -27.27 -11.64
N LEU A 111 4.67 -26.32 -11.39
CA LEU A 111 4.33 -25.86 -10.04
C LEU A 111 3.73 -26.98 -9.19
N ALA A 112 2.80 -27.77 -9.75
CA ALA A 112 2.20 -28.90 -9.06
C ALA A 112 3.25 -29.95 -8.66
N ASP A 113 4.16 -30.29 -9.57
CA ASP A 113 5.24 -31.25 -9.33
C ASP A 113 6.21 -30.74 -8.25
N ALA A 114 6.63 -29.48 -8.35
CA ALA A 114 7.53 -28.85 -7.39
C ALA A 114 6.96 -28.79 -5.97
N LEU A 115 5.65 -28.54 -5.85
CA LEU A 115 4.91 -28.51 -4.58
C LEU A 115 4.35 -29.88 -4.16
N GLN A 116 4.60 -30.93 -4.96
CA GLN A 116 4.10 -32.29 -4.73
C GLN A 116 2.58 -32.35 -4.56
N LEU A 117 1.85 -31.54 -5.33
CA LEU A 117 0.40 -31.51 -5.28
C LEU A 117 -0.20 -32.73 -5.99
N PRO A 118 -1.27 -33.34 -5.45
CA PRO A 118 -1.89 -34.52 -6.04
C PRO A 118 -2.61 -34.23 -7.37
N ARG A 119 -2.86 -32.96 -7.67
CA ARG A 119 -3.49 -32.50 -8.91
C ARG A 119 -3.04 -31.09 -9.24
N VAL A 120 -3.11 -30.74 -10.52
CA VAL A 120 -2.85 -29.39 -11.01
C VAL A 120 -3.78 -28.38 -10.31
N PRO A 121 -3.25 -27.30 -9.72
CA PRO A 121 -4.06 -26.30 -9.04
C PRO A 121 -4.93 -25.53 -10.04
N ARG A 122 -6.26 -25.62 -9.87
CA ARG A 122 -7.26 -24.88 -10.68
C ARG A 122 -7.62 -23.51 -10.12
N VAL A 123 -7.39 -23.32 -8.82
CA VAL A 123 -7.63 -22.07 -8.11
C VAL A 123 -6.37 -21.74 -7.34
N MET A 124 -5.85 -20.53 -7.56
CA MET A 124 -4.69 -20.01 -6.84
C MET A 124 -5.06 -18.65 -6.27
N GLU A 125 -5.03 -18.53 -4.94
CA GLU A 125 -5.26 -17.28 -4.23
C GLU A 125 -3.90 -16.77 -3.72
N CYS A 126 -3.50 -15.62 -4.23
CA CYS A 126 -2.21 -15.00 -3.92
C CYS A 126 -2.47 -13.79 -3.04
N PHE A 127 -1.87 -13.78 -1.85
CA PHE A 127 -1.93 -12.66 -0.93
C PHE A 127 -0.59 -11.93 -0.94
N ASP A 128 -0.61 -10.63 -1.23
CA ASP A 128 0.53 -9.74 -1.04
C ASP A 128 0.31 -8.89 0.21
N ILE A 129 1.24 -8.96 1.15
CA ILE A 129 1.22 -8.19 2.40
C ILE A 129 2.31 -7.13 2.31
N SER A 130 1.90 -5.92 1.98
CA SER A 130 2.77 -4.75 1.91
C SER A 130 2.73 -4.01 3.24
N ASN A 131 3.90 -3.82 3.85
CA ASN A 131 4.04 -3.00 5.04
C ASN A 131 4.71 -1.67 4.66
N ILE A 132 3.94 -0.58 4.69
CA ILE A 132 4.46 0.77 4.47
C ILE A 132 4.65 1.40 5.84
N SER A 133 5.90 1.52 6.30
CA SER A 133 6.27 1.86 7.68
C SER A 133 5.79 0.84 8.74
N THR A 134 6.13 1.00 10.01
CA THR A 134 5.83 0.03 11.09
C THR A 134 4.34 -0.15 11.38
N THR A 135 3.46 0.64 10.75
CA THR A 135 2.05 0.76 11.15
C THR A 135 1.03 0.61 10.01
N HIS A 136 1.44 0.58 8.73
CA HIS A 136 0.51 0.42 7.61
C HIS A 136 0.67 -0.93 6.92
N VAL A 137 -0.08 -1.92 7.39
CA VAL A 137 -0.19 -3.23 6.72
C VAL A 137 -1.35 -3.18 5.72
N VAL A 138 -1.03 -3.36 4.43
CA VAL A 138 -2.01 -3.50 3.35
C VAL A 138 -1.91 -4.93 2.82
N ALA A 139 -3.04 -5.63 2.83
CA ALA A 139 -3.17 -6.92 2.15
C ALA A 139 -3.90 -6.72 0.82
N SER A 140 -3.33 -7.25 -0.26
CA SER A 140 -4.03 -7.41 -1.54
C SER A 140 -4.16 -8.88 -1.87
N MET A 141 -5.27 -9.27 -2.52
CA MET A 141 -5.53 -10.65 -2.92
C MET A 141 -5.85 -10.70 -4.41
N VAL A 142 -5.17 -11.59 -5.12
CA VAL A 142 -5.43 -11.93 -6.52
C VAL A 142 -5.81 -13.40 -6.60
N CYS A 143 -6.91 -13.71 -7.29
CA CYS A 143 -7.36 -15.07 -7.50
C CYS A 143 -7.25 -15.43 -9.00
N PHE A 144 -6.47 -16.46 -9.31
CA PHE A 144 -6.41 -17.08 -10.63
C PHE A 144 -7.34 -18.28 -10.66
N ARG A 145 -8.16 -18.38 -11.70
CA ARG A 145 -9.09 -19.50 -11.92
C ARG A 145 -9.00 -19.94 -13.39
N ASN A 146 -8.94 -21.24 -13.60
CA ASN A 146 -9.04 -21.90 -14.91
C ASN A 146 -10.40 -22.60 -15.03
#